data_AF-A0A1B6KYU1-F1
#
_entry.id   AF-A0A1B6KYU1-F1
#
_cell.length_a   1.000
_cell.length_b   1.000
_cell.length_c   1.000
_cell.angle_alpha   90.00
_cell.angle_beta   90.00
_cell.angle_gamma   90.00
#
_symmetry.space_group_name_H-M   'P 1'
#
loop_
_entity.id
_entity.type
_entity.pdbx_description
1 polymer ?
#
loop_
_entity_poly.entity_id
_entity_poly.type
_entity_poly.pdbx_seq_one_letter_code
_entity_poly.pdbx_strand_id
1 'polypeptide(L)'
;RKRTCLYFSVLPLFSWLLIFFADSAVHLYVARYAAGLWIGVTNTIMPIYVGELGETRLRTSLTTINNGLLNFGVLFAYVIGPYVSYHILAVACEILTVVYIIAYIPMPESPHYYMKYGKRQEALDALCWLRKGQPMENIESELNRI
;
A
#
# COMPACT_ATOMS: atom_id res chain seq x y z
N ARG A 1 5.79 9.47 0.87
CA ARG A 1 4.47 8.81 0.64
C ARG A 1 4.50 7.36 1.07
N LYS A 2 5.48 6.57 0.63
CA LYS A 2 5.74 5.22 1.15
C LYS A 2 5.83 5.20 2.68
N ARG A 3 6.60 6.13 3.28
CA ARG A 3 6.73 6.22 4.75
C ARG A 3 5.39 6.37 5.46
N THR A 4 4.52 7.24 4.95
CA THR A 4 3.17 7.44 5.50
C THR A 4 2.35 6.16 5.41
N CYS A 5 2.35 5.48 4.26
CA CYS A 5 1.64 4.21 4.11
C CYS A 5 2.15 3.16 5.11
N LEU A 6 3.49 3.05 5.28
CA LEU A 6 4.11 2.10 6.20
C LEU A 6 3.76 2.39 7.67
N TYR A 7 3.78 3.66 8.10
CA TYR A 7 3.39 4.01 9.47
C TYR A 7 1.91 3.73 9.73
N PHE A 8 1.04 4.02 8.76
CA PHE A 8 -0.39 3.72 8.89
C PHE A 8 -0.71 2.22 8.80
N SER A 9 0.21 1.40 8.27
CA SER A 9 0.07 -0.06 8.19
C SER A 9 0.08 -0.75 9.57
N VAL A 10 0.39 -0.03 10.65
CA VAL A 10 0.26 -0.53 12.03
C VAL A 10 -1.20 -0.64 12.46
N LEU A 11 -2.10 0.22 11.94
CA LEU A 11 -3.52 0.21 12.25
C LEU A 11 -4.26 -1.07 11.81
N PRO A 12 -4.08 -1.61 10.59
CA PRO A 12 -4.74 -2.85 10.20
C PRO A 12 -4.20 -4.06 10.97
N LEU A 13 -2.90 -4.12 11.28
CA LEU A 13 -2.33 -5.16 12.16
C LEU A 13 -2.99 -5.13 13.53
N PHE A 14 -3.07 -3.94 14.13
CA PHE A 14 -3.74 -3.75 15.42
C PHE A 14 -5.23 -4.15 15.34
N SER A 15 -5.92 -3.80 14.26
CA SER A 15 -7.32 -4.17 14.06
C SER A 15 -7.53 -5.69 14.05
N TRP A 16 -6.76 -6.44 13.26
CA TRP A 16 -6.94 -7.89 13.15
C TRP A 16 -6.54 -8.62 14.42
N LEU A 17 -5.48 -8.17 15.11
CA LEU A 17 -5.13 -8.68 16.44
C LEU A 17 -6.24 -8.43 17.45
N LEU A 18 -6.85 -7.24 17.45
CA LEU A 18 -7.94 -6.91 18.37
C LEU A 18 -9.20 -7.75 18.08
N ILE A 19 -9.47 -8.03 16.80
CA ILE A 19 -10.56 -8.93 16.36
C ILE A 19 -10.32 -10.36 16.86
N PHE A 20 -9.07 -10.82 16.86
CA PHE A 20 -8.72 -12.16 17.32
C PHE A 20 -8.99 -12.35 18.82
N PHE A 21 -8.68 -11.35 19.64
CA PHE A 21 -8.90 -11.34 21.10
C PHE A 21 -10.23 -10.66 21.52
N ALA A 22 -11.17 -10.47 20.60
CA ALA A 22 -12.37 -9.71 20.88
C ALA A 22 -13.36 -10.49 21.76
N ASP A 23 -13.45 -10.13 23.04
CA ASP A 23 -14.42 -10.69 23.99
C ASP A 23 -15.73 -9.87 24.10
N SER A 24 -15.81 -8.72 23.43
CA SER A 24 -16.95 -7.80 23.51
C SER A 24 -17.19 -7.08 22.19
N ALA A 25 -18.45 -6.72 21.92
CA ALA A 25 -18.83 -5.93 20.75
C ALA A 25 -18.07 -4.59 20.66
N VAL A 26 -17.68 -4.01 21.81
CA VAL A 26 -16.86 -2.79 21.84
C VAL A 26 -15.50 -2.99 21.19
N HIS A 27 -14.83 -4.13 21.42
CA HIS A 27 -13.54 -4.44 20.79
C HIS A 27 -13.68 -4.52 19.27
N LEU A 28 -14.78 -5.10 18.78
CA LEU A 28 -15.06 -5.18 17.34
C LEU A 28 -15.29 -3.77 16.75
N TYR A 29 -16.04 -2.90 17.42
CA TYR A 29 -16.23 -1.53 16.93
C TYR A 29 -14.92 -0.74 16.86
N VAL A 30 -14.06 -0.85 17.88
CA VAL A 30 -12.75 -0.20 17.90
C VAL A 30 -11.85 -0.74 16.78
N ALA A 31 -11.83 -2.06 16.58
CA ALA A 31 -11.07 -2.67 15.50
C ALA A 31 -11.55 -2.18 14.13
N ARG A 32 -12.87 -2.20 13.89
CA ARG A 32 -13.45 -1.74 12.62
C ARG A 32 -13.18 -0.27 12.37
N TYR A 33 -13.18 0.57 13.41
CA TYR A 33 -12.79 1.97 13.30
C TYR A 33 -11.32 2.13 12.87
N ALA A 34 -10.39 1.41 13.51
CA ALA A 34 -8.97 1.43 13.17
C ALA A 34 -8.72 0.97 11.71
N ALA A 35 -9.36 -0.13 11.29
CA ALA A 35 -9.29 -0.60 9.91
C ALA A 35 -9.87 0.42 8.91
N GLY A 36 -10.98 1.09 9.27
CA GLY A 36 -11.58 2.13 8.44
C GLY A 36 -10.66 3.33 8.22
N LEU A 37 -9.99 3.79 9.29
CA LEU A 37 -8.99 4.86 9.19
C LEU A 37 -7.84 4.49 8.25
N TRP A 38 -7.32 3.26 8.38
CA TRP A 38 -6.26 2.77 7.49
C TRP A 38 -6.69 2.74 6.02
N ILE A 39 -7.89 2.22 5.73
CA ILE A 39 -8.43 2.16 4.37
C ILE A 39 -8.54 3.56 3.78
N GLY A 40 -9.07 4.52 4.55
CA GLY A 40 -9.22 5.91 4.11
C GLY A 40 -7.89 6.55 3.73
N VAL A 41 -6.90 6.46 4.62
CA VAL A 41 -5.56 7.03 4.39
C VAL A 41 -4.87 6.37 3.19
N THR A 42 -4.91 5.04 3.11
CA THR A 42 -4.27 4.27 2.05
C THR A 42 -4.92 4.56 0.70
N ASN A 43 -6.24 4.60 0.61
CA ASN A 43 -6.95 4.86 -0.64
C ASN A 43 -6.74 6.29 -1.15
N THR A 44 -6.46 7.25 -0.27
CA THR A 44 -6.05 8.59 -0.68
C THR A 44 -4.61 8.62 -1.16
N ILE A 45 -3.66 7.98 -0.47
CA ILE A 45 -2.22 8.09 -0.79
C ILE A 45 -1.83 7.23 -1.99
N MET A 46 -2.37 6.02 -2.11
CA MET A 46 -2.00 5.04 -3.13
C MET A 46 -2.10 5.57 -4.57
N PRO A 47 -3.21 6.18 -5.03
CA PRO A 47 -3.32 6.67 -6.40
C PRO A 47 -2.37 7.84 -6.69
N ILE A 48 -2.05 8.66 -5.67
CA ILE A 48 -1.11 9.77 -5.84
C ILE A 48 0.32 9.23 -5.91
N TYR A 49 0.67 8.24 -5.08
CA TYR A 49 1.95 7.55 -5.13
C TYR A 49 2.17 6.84 -6.47
N VAL A 50 1.17 6.10 -6.95
CA VAL A 50 1.18 5.49 -8.28
C VAL A 50 1.28 6.56 -9.38
N GLY A 51 0.61 7.70 -9.21
CA GLY A 51 0.67 8.81 -10.16
C GLY A 51 2.03 9.52 -10.24
N GLU A 52 2.81 9.51 -9.17
CA GLU A 52 4.18 10.05 -9.15
C GLU A 52 5.25 9.05 -9.63
N LEU A 53 4.92 7.76 -9.67
CA LEU A 53 5.83 6.70 -10.13
C LEU A 53 5.56 6.32 -11.60
N GLY A 54 4.30 6.29 -12.00
CA GLY A 54 3.89 5.85 -13.33
C GLY A 54 4.24 6.88 -14.39
N GLU A 55 4.83 6.42 -15.50
CA GLU A 55 4.70 7.13 -16.77
C GLU A 55 3.22 7.40 -17.04
N THR A 56 2.88 8.58 -17.60
CA THR A 56 1.51 9.04 -17.83
C THR A 56 0.61 7.99 -18.48
N ARG A 57 1.19 7.11 -19.31
CA ARG A 57 0.50 6.02 -20.01
C ARG A 57 0.15 4.80 -19.13
N LEU A 58 0.95 4.49 -18.11
CA LEU A 58 0.79 3.31 -17.24
C LEU A 58 0.00 3.61 -15.95
N ARG A 59 -0.15 4.89 -15.59
CA ARG A 59 -0.85 5.34 -14.38
C ARG A 59 -2.27 4.78 -14.27
N THR A 60 -3.03 4.78 -15.36
CA THR A 60 -4.41 4.28 -15.37
C THR A 60 -4.43 2.77 -15.12
N SER A 61 -3.59 2.01 -15.81
CA SER A 61 -3.50 0.55 -15.64
C SER A 61 -3.13 0.15 -14.21
N LEU A 62 -2.15 0.82 -13.61
CA LEU A 62 -1.72 0.56 -12.23
C LEU A 62 -2.83 0.87 -11.22
N THR A 63 -3.58 1.95 -11.44
CA THR A 63 -4.71 2.31 -10.57
C THR A 63 -5.86 1.31 -10.68
N THR A 64 -6.14 0.81 -11.89
CA THR A 64 -7.13 -0.25 -12.11
C THR A 64 -6.72 -1.56 -11.46
N ILE A 65 -5.44 -1.95 -11.58
CA ILE A 65 -4.89 -3.14 -10.91
C ILE A 65 -5.07 -3.02 -9.39
N ASN A 66 -4.74 -1.87 -8.81
CA ASN A 66 -4.93 -1.65 -7.37
C ASN A 66 -6.39 -1.82 -6.93
N ASN A 67 -7.34 -1.25 -7.67
CA ASN A 67 -8.77 -1.45 -7.38
C ASN A 67 -9.21 -2.91 -7.58
N GLY A 68 -8.65 -3.60 -8.58
CA GLY A 68 -8.89 -5.02 -8.79
C GLY A 68 -8.45 -5.86 -7.59
N LEU A 69 -7.26 -5.61 -7.05
CA LEU A 69 -6.76 -6.29 -5.85
C LEU A 69 -7.63 -6.03 -4.62
N LEU A 70 -8.12 -4.79 -4.44
CA LEU A 70 -9.05 -4.47 -3.35
C LEU A 70 -10.34 -5.30 -3.45
N ASN A 71 -10.94 -5.37 -4.64
CA ASN A 71 -12.13 -6.18 -4.87
C ASN A 71 -11.87 -7.67 -4.67
N PHE A 72 -10.68 -8.16 -5.09
CA PHE A 72 -10.28 -9.54 -4.87
C PHE A 72 -10.18 -9.88 -3.37
N GLY A 73 -9.63 -8.98 -2.54
CA GLY A 73 -9.59 -9.16 -1.09
C GLY A 73 -10.98 -9.24 -0.45
N VAL A 74 -11.92 -8.41 -0.91
CA VAL A 74 -13.32 -8.45 -0.46
C VAL A 74 -14.00 -9.76 -0.89
N LEU A 75 -13.78 -10.19 -2.12
CA LEU A 75 -14.28 -11.48 -2.62
C LEU A 75 -13.71 -12.64 -1.82
N PHE A 76 -12.41 -12.63 -1.50
CA PHE A 76 -11.79 -13.64 -0.65
C PHE A 76 -12.48 -13.74 0.72
N ALA A 77 -12.75 -12.61 1.36
CA ALA A 77 -13.44 -12.57 2.65
C ALA A 77 -14.88 -13.10 2.56
N TYR A 78 -15.62 -12.79 1.49
CA TYR A 78 -16.99 -13.28 1.29
C TYR A 78 -17.06 -14.77 0.93
N VAL A 79 -16.08 -15.28 0.18
CA VAL A 79 -16.04 -16.68 -0.20
C VAL A 79 -15.64 -17.54 0.98
N ILE A 80 -14.63 -17.14 1.76
CA ILE A 80 -14.11 -17.98 2.86
C ILE A 80 -14.88 -17.77 4.15
N GLY A 81 -15.31 -16.54 4.43
CA GLY A 81 -15.95 -16.14 5.69
C GLY A 81 -17.10 -17.07 6.16
N PRO A 82 -18.03 -17.50 5.30
CA PRO A 82 -19.11 -18.40 5.70
C PRO A 82 -18.67 -19.82 6.11
N TYR A 83 -17.49 -20.27 5.67
CA TYR A 83 -17.02 -21.64 5.86
C TYR A 83 -15.98 -21.76 7.01
N VAL A 84 -15.52 -20.65 7.59
CA VAL A 84 -14.49 -20.64 8.63
C VAL A 84 -14.96 -19.91 9.89
N SER A 85 -14.36 -20.26 11.03
CA SER A 85 -14.56 -19.50 12.27
C SER A 85 -13.96 -18.10 12.16
N TYR A 86 -14.53 -17.16 12.90
CA TYR A 86 -14.12 -15.76 12.94
C TYR A 86 -12.64 -15.58 13.30
N HIS A 87 -12.11 -16.43 14.20
CA HIS A 87 -10.69 -16.42 14.56
C HIS A 87 -9.78 -16.87 13.40
N ILE A 88 -10.20 -17.88 12.63
CA ILE A 88 -9.42 -18.37 11.48
C ILE A 88 -9.43 -17.31 10.37
N LEU A 89 -10.57 -16.65 10.15
CA LEU A 89 -10.68 -15.54 9.21
C LEU A 89 -9.76 -14.38 9.61
N ALA A 90 -9.75 -14.00 10.88
CA ALA A 90 -8.88 -12.94 11.40
C ALA A 90 -7.40 -13.26 11.19
N VAL A 91 -6.97 -14.50 11.49
CA VAL A 91 -5.58 -14.95 11.26
C VAL A 91 -5.23 -14.93 9.78
N ALA A 92 -6.13 -15.39 8.90
CA ALA A 92 -5.89 -15.36 7.45
C ALA A 92 -5.71 -13.93 6.93
N CYS A 93 -6.54 -12.99 7.38
CA CYS A 93 -6.43 -11.59 7.00
C CYS A 93 -5.19 -10.90 7.60
N GLU A 94 -4.78 -11.29 8.80
CA GLU A 94 -3.54 -10.80 9.42
C GLU A 94 -2.31 -11.25 8.63
N ILE A 95 -2.25 -12.52 8.20
CA ILE A 95 -1.18 -13.04 7.35
C ILE A 95 -1.09 -12.23 6.05
N LEU A 96 -2.23 -11.98 5.39
CA LEU A 96 -2.27 -11.15 4.17
C LEU A 96 -1.75 -9.73 4.42
N THR A 97 -2.07 -9.14 5.57
CA THR A 97 -1.61 -7.80 5.96
C THR A 97 -0.10 -7.78 6.18
N VAL A 98 0.45 -8.79 6.86
CA VAL A 98 1.91 -8.93 7.07
C VAL A 98 2.64 -9.13 5.74
N VAL A 99 2.11 -9.99 4.85
CA VAL A 99 2.68 -10.19 3.51
C VAL A 99 2.68 -8.89 2.70
N TYR A 100 1.59 -8.11 2.77
CA TYR A 100 1.52 -6.80 2.12
C TYR A 100 2.62 -5.84 2.64
N ILE A 101 2.82 -5.76 3.96
CA ILE A 101 3.84 -4.90 4.56
C ILE A 101 5.24 -5.33 4.09
N ILE A 102 5.54 -6.63 4.13
CA ILE A 102 6.83 -7.17 3.68
C ILE A 102 7.08 -6.85 2.21
N ALA A 103 6.07 -7.04 1.35
CA ALA A 103 6.15 -6.73 -0.07
C ALA A 103 6.33 -5.22 -0.35
N TYR A 104 5.85 -4.36 0.54
CA TYR A 104 5.93 -2.90 0.40
C TYR A 104 7.26 -2.30 0.90
N ILE A 105 8.00 -3.00 1.77
CA ILE A 105 9.32 -2.55 2.28
C ILE A 105 10.35 -2.24 1.17
N PRO A 106 10.56 -3.09 0.13
CA PRO A 106 11.57 -2.83 -0.89
C PRO A 106 11.17 -1.76 -1.92
N MET A 107 9.92 -1.29 -1.94
CA MET A 107 9.50 -0.26 -2.90
C MET A 107 10.27 1.06 -2.63
N PRO A 108 10.79 1.75 -3.66
CA PRO A 108 11.45 3.04 -3.49
C PRO A 108 10.44 4.12 -3.11
N GLU A 109 10.88 5.16 -2.43
CA GLU A 109 10.02 6.35 -2.21
C GLU A 109 9.87 7.13 -3.53
N SER A 110 8.81 7.94 -3.65
CA SER A 110 8.52 8.72 -4.85
C SER A 110 9.70 9.65 -5.26
N PRO A 111 10.15 9.65 -6.53
CA PRO A 111 11.19 10.56 -7.01
C PRO A 111 10.86 12.04 -6.78
N HIS A 112 9.59 12.42 -6.96
CA HIS A 112 9.08 13.77 -6.68
C HIS A 112 9.27 14.17 -5.21
N TYR A 113 9.14 13.21 -4.28
CA TYR A 113 9.42 13.46 -2.87
C TYR A 113 10.90 13.83 -2.68
N TYR A 114 11.83 13.06 -3.24
CA TYR A 114 13.25 13.35 -3.11
C TYR A 114 13.66 14.68 -3.76
N MET A 115 13.14 14.99 -4.95
CA MET A 115 13.37 16.27 -5.62
C MET A 115 12.90 17.47 -4.81
N LYS A 116 11.75 17.36 -4.13
CA LYS A 116 11.24 18.41 -3.23
C LYS A 116 12.19 18.71 -2.05
N TYR A 117 12.98 17.76 -1.59
CA TYR A 117 13.96 17.93 -0.50
C TYR A 117 15.40 18.14 -0.99
N GLY A 118 15.61 18.40 -2.29
CA GLY A 118 16.94 18.61 -2.87
C GLY A 118 17.81 17.34 -2.95
N LYS A 119 17.20 16.16 -2.76
CA LYS A 119 17.87 14.85 -2.70
C LYS A 119 17.98 14.24 -4.09
N ARG A 120 18.78 14.87 -4.97
CA ARG A 120 18.86 14.50 -6.39
C ARG A 120 19.40 13.09 -6.62
N GLN A 121 20.38 12.65 -5.83
CA GLN A 121 20.96 11.32 -5.97
C GLN A 121 19.95 10.22 -5.60
N GLU A 122 19.22 10.38 -4.49
CA GLU A 122 18.20 9.41 -4.10
C GLU A 122 17.01 9.37 -5.08
N ALA A 123 16.71 10.50 -5.74
CA ALA A 123 15.71 10.55 -6.80
C ALA A 123 16.16 9.75 -8.06
N LEU A 124 17.44 9.85 -8.43
CA LEU A 124 18.04 9.05 -9.52
C LEU A 124 17.99 7.56 -9.20
N ASP A 125 18.38 7.16 -7.99
CA ASP A 125 18.38 5.75 -7.59
C ASP A 125 16.95 5.17 -7.60
N ALA A 126 15.96 5.96 -7.14
CA ALA A 126 14.55 5.58 -7.20
C ALA A 126 14.03 5.43 -8.64
N LEU A 127 14.39 6.35 -9.54
CA LEU A 127 14.04 6.25 -10.97
C LEU A 127 14.73 5.07 -11.65
N CYS A 128 16.01 4.82 -11.34
CA CYS A 128 16.75 3.67 -11.87
C CYS A 128 16.13 2.34 -11.43
N TRP A 129 15.63 2.26 -10.19
CA TRP A 129 14.89 1.10 -9.71
C TRP A 129 13.56 0.91 -10.45
N LEU A 130 12.87 2.01 -10.76
CA LEU A 130 11.54 2.01 -11.38
C LEU A 130 11.58 1.80 -12.90
N ARG A 131 12.64 2.27 -13.57
CA ARG A 131 12.86 2.24 -15.02
C ARG A 131 13.97 1.27 -15.39
N LYS A 132 14.10 0.15 -14.67
CA LYS A 132 15.12 -0.88 -14.93
C LYS A 132 15.18 -1.22 -16.43
N GLY A 133 16.35 -1.01 -17.04
CA GLY A 133 16.60 -1.27 -18.47
C GLY A 133 16.59 -0.03 -19.38
N GLN A 134 16.32 1.17 -18.86
CA GLN A 134 16.44 2.42 -19.62
C GLN A 134 17.87 3.00 -19.54
N PRO A 135 18.37 3.67 -20.60
CA PRO A 135 19.67 4.33 -20.57
C PRO A 135 19.66 5.51 -19.59
N MET A 136 20.80 5.72 -18.91
CA MET A 136 20.94 6.70 -17.82
C MET A 136 20.63 8.13 -18.29
N GLU A 137 20.93 8.47 -19.54
CA GLU A 137 20.61 9.74 -20.17
C GLU A 137 19.10 10.03 -20.19
N ASN A 138 18.27 9.02 -20.46
CA ASN A 138 16.82 9.19 -20.49
C ASN A 138 16.27 9.40 -19.07
N ILE A 139 16.85 8.71 -18.07
CA ILE A 139 16.51 8.85 -16.65
C ILE A 139 16.89 10.24 -16.12
N GLU A 140 18.07 10.75 -16.47
CA GLU A 140 18.49 12.11 -16.10
C GLU A 140 17.61 13.18 -16.76
N SER A 141 17.21 12.97 -18.01
CA SER A 141 16.28 13.86 -18.71
C SER A 141 14.89 13.88 -18.05
N GLU A 142 14.39 12.73 -17.59
CA GLU A 142 13.14 12.61 -16.84
C GLU A 142 13.26 13.30 -15.48
N LEU A 143 14.38 13.12 -14.78
CA LEU A 143 14.65 13.81 -13.51
C LEU A 143 14.68 15.33 -13.66
N ASN A 144 15.27 15.85 -14.75
CA ASN A 144 15.32 17.29 -15.01
C ASN A 144 13.94 17.89 -15.37
N ARG A 145 12.97 17.05 -15.75
CA ARG A 145 11.57 17.46 -16.00
C ARG A 145 10.73 17.50 -14.72
N ILE A 146 11.17 16.83 -13.66
CA ILE A 146 10.50 16.72 -12.35
C ILE A 146 10.95 17.85 -11.42
#